data_AF-A0A9E5XB30-F1
#
_entry.id   AF-A0A9E5XB30-F1
#
_cell.length_a   1.000
_cell.length_b   1.000
_cell.length_c   1.000
_cell.angle_alpha   90.00
_cell.angle_beta   90.00
_cell.angle_gamma   90.00
#
_symmetry.space_group_name_H-M   'P 1'
#
loop_
_entity.id
_entity.type
_entity.pdbx_description
1 polymer ?
#
loop_
_entity_poly.entity_id
_entity_poly.type
_entity_poly.pdbx_seq_one_letter_code
_entity_poly.pdbx_strand_id
1 'polypeptide(L)'
;MGSDADRYGELLVAATEALIADLEQSAASAKWFRHSWDDIQAQRDGITLDAQGMSVLRTAIAKMLPAGSRQRNDDYWLMALRDTQVVTAAAYGIILVPDAAATESRLIGGRTLQRIHLAATENGIALQHMNQLTERADRELQLGLAPTFGNALEQLVGGDALQPLVAFRVGYADREARPSPRRALRDVLI
;
A
#
# COMPACT_ATOMS: atom_id res chain seq x y z
N MET A 1 21.54 -10.48 13.55
CA MET A 1 20.30 -9.71 13.72
C MET A 1 20.19 -8.81 12.51
N GLY A 2 19.11 -8.90 11.73
CA GLY A 2 18.87 -8.02 10.58
C GLY A 2 18.67 -6.58 11.04
N SER A 3 18.76 -5.64 10.11
CA SER A 3 18.43 -4.23 10.34
C SER A 3 16.94 -4.04 10.63
N ASP A 4 16.54 -2.88 11.17
CA ASP A 4 15.11 -2.56 11.34
C ASP A 4 14.34 -2.56 10.01
N ALA A 5 15.03 -2.28 8.89
CA ALA A 5 14.46 -2.37 7.55
C ALA A 5 14.16 -3.83 7.16
N ASP A 6 15.05 -4.78 7.48
CA ASP A 6 14.82 -6.21 7.22
C ASP A 6 13.62 -6.70 8.04
N ARG A 7 13.58 -6.33 9.33
CA ARG A 7 12.46 -6.65 10.22
C ARG A 7 11.13 -6.07 9.72
N TYR A 8 11.14 -4.82 9.24
CA TYR A 8 9.95 -4.19 8.67
C TYR A 8 9.47 -4.93 7.40
N GLY A 9 10.40 -5.33 6.54
CA GLY A 9 10.12 -6.13 5.35
C GLY A 9 9.46 -7.47 5.66
N GLU A 10 9.98 -8.20 6.65
CA GLU A 10 9.39 -9.46 7.13
C GLU A 10 7.96 -9.26 7.66
N LEU A 11 7.75 -8.21 8.45
CA LEU A 11 6.44 -7.87 8.98
C LEU A 11 5.43 -7.45 7.91
N LEU A 12 5.88 -6.76 6.85
CA LEU A 12 5.04 -6.45 5.69
C LEU A 12 4.56 -7.73 5.00
N VAL A 13 5.44 -8.71 4.79
CA VAL A 13 5.08 -10.00 4.17
C VAL A 13 4.05 -10.73 5.05
N ALA A 14 4.32 -10.86 6.35
CA ALA A 14 3.40 -11.51 7.28
C ALA A 14 2.03 -10.80 7.36
N ALA A 15 2.02 -9.46 7.33
CA ALA A 15 0.79 -8.68 7.33
C ALA A 15 -0.02 -8.90 6.05
N THR A 16 0.64 -9.00 4.89
CA THR A 16 -0.01 -9.31 3.62
C THR A 16 -0.57 -10.73 3.59
N GLU A 17 0.14 -11.73 4.12
CA GLU A 17 -0.37 -13.09 4.28
C GLU A 17 -1.65 -13.12 5.14
N ALA A 18 -1.64 -12.41 6.27
CA ALA A 18 -2.81 -12.32 7.15
C ALA A 18 -3.99 -11.59 6.50
N LEU A 19 -3.72 -10.55 5.69
CA LEU A 19 -4.75 -9.82 4.94
C LEU A 19 -5.40 -10.70 3.88
N ILE A 20 -4.61 -11.48 3.13
CA ILE A 20 -5.10 -12.43 2.13
C ILE A 20 -5.94 -13.54 2.79
N ALA A 21 -5.53 -14.02 3.97
CA ALA A 21 -6.26 -15.03 4.73
C ALA A 21 -7.59 -14.50 5.31
N ASP A 22 -7.73 -13.19 5.56
CA ASP A 22 -8.99 -12.55 5.94
C ASP A 22 -9.88 -12.35 4.70
N LEU A 23 -10.84 -13.26 4.50
CA LEU A 23 -11.73 -13.26 3.33
C LEU A 23 -12.49 -11.96 3.14
N GLU A 24 -12.86 -11.26 4.21
CA GLU A 24 -13.58 -9.99 4.14
C GLU A 24 -12.63 -8.89 3.69
N GLN A 25 -11.44 -8.81 4.29
CA GLN A 25 -10.43 -7.80 3.96
C GLN A 25 -9.90 -7.98 2.52
N SER A 26 -9.58 -9.21 2.12
CA SER A 26 -9.19 -9.56 0.73
C SER A 26 -10.32 -9.23 -0.26
N ALA A 27 -11.58 -9.58 0.04
CA ALA A 27 -12.70 -9.21 -0.82
C ALA A 27 -12.91 -7.70 -0.95
N ALA A 28 -12.74 -6.94 0.14
CA ALA A 28 -12.83 -5.48 0.13
C ALA A 28 -11.71 -4.85 -0.71
N SER A 29 -10.47 -5.36 -0.60
CA SER A 29 -9.33 -4.93 -1.43
C SER A 29 -9.58 -5.22 -2.93
N ALA A 30 -10.06 -6.42 -3.26
CA ALA A 30 -10.32 -6.84 -4.63
C ALA A 30 -11.33 -5.92 -5.36
N LYS A 31 -12.30 -5.33 -4.65
CA LYS A 31 -13.28 -4.38 -5.22
C LYS A 31 -12.64 -3.11 -5.78
N TRP A 32 -11.40 -2.78 -5.41
CA TRP A 32 -10.70 -1.59 -5.90
C TRP A 32 -9.88 -1.84 -7.17
N PHE A 33 -9.77 -3.08 -7.64
CA PHE A 33 -9.11 -3.38 -8.91
C PHE A 33 -10.04 -3.08 -10.08
N ARG A 34 -9.47 -2.55 -11.16
CA ARG A 34 -10.16 -2.32 -12.44
C ARG A 34 -9.48 -3.18 -13.50
N HIS A 35 -10.22 -4.17 -14.00
CA HIS A 35 -9.68 -5.17 -14.93
C HIS A 35 -10.03 -4.90 -16.39
N SER A 36 -11.07 -4.10 -16.66
CA SER A 36 -11.50 -3.76 -18.02
C SER A 36 -11.39 -2.26 -18.32
N TRP A 37 -11.31 -1.92 -19.61
CA TRP A 37 -11.33 -0.53 -20.06
C TRP A 37 -12.65 0.16 -19.67
N ASP A 38 -13.76 -0.54 -19.80
CA ASP A 38 -15.09 -0.01 -19.47
C ASP A 38 -15.19 0.32 -17.96
N ASP A 39 -14.68 -0.53 -17.08
CA ASP A 39 -14.63 -0.27 -15.64
C ASP A 39 -13.76 0.96 -15.33
N ILE A 40 -12.61 1.07 -16.00
CA ILE A 40 -11.70 2.22 -15.84
C ILE A 40 -12.39 3.51 -16.28
N GLN A 41 -13.11 3.50 -17.41
CA GLN A 41 -13.80 4.68 -17.92
C GLN A 41 -15.02 5.07 -17.09
N ALA A 42 -15.74 4.08 -16.56
CA ALA A 42 -16.92 4.28 -15.74
C ALA A 42 -16.57 4.82 -14.34
N GLN A 43 -15.61 4.19 -13.65
CA GLN A 43 -15.30 4.52 -12.26
C GLN A 43 -14.19 5.58 -12.13
N ARG A 44 -13.21 5.56 -13.04
CA ARG A 44 -12.06 6.49 -13.09
C ARG A 44 -11.29 6.59 -11.77
N ASP A 45 -11.20 5.46 -11.07
CA ASP A 45 -10.54 5.29 -9.78
C ASP A 45 -9.87 3.90 -9.71
N GLY A 46 -9.45 3.50 -8.52
CA GLY A 46 -8.94 2.15 -8.26
C GLY A 46 -7.55 1.86 -8.84
N ILE A 47 -7.14 0.59 -8.71
CA ILE A 47 -5.84 0.07 -9.15
C ILE A 47 -5.99 -0.55 -10.54
N THR A 48 -5.14 -0.13 -11.48
CA THR A 48 -5.12 -0.62 -12.87
C THR A 48 -3.81 -1.32 -13.19
N LEU A 49 -3.80 -2.22 -14.18
CA LEU A 49 -2.58 -2.93 -14.60
C LEU A 49 -1.45 -1.97 -15.04
N ASP A 50 -1.79 -0.83 -15.66
CA ASP A 50 -0.82 0.15 -16.14
C ASP A 50 -0.08 0.89 -15.02
N ALA A 51 -0.71 1.04 -13.86
CA ALA A 51 -0.18 1.80 -12.73
C ALA A 51 0.66 0.95 -11.75
N GLN A 52 0.82 -0.35 -12.00
CA GLN A 52 1.51 -1.29 -11.10
C GLN A 52 3.03 -1.40 -11.31
N GLY A 53 3.64 -0.57 -12.15
CA GLY A 53 5.10 -0.58 -12.38
C GLY A 53 5.63 -1.81 -13.13
N MET A 54 4.74 -2.59 -13.78
CA MET A 54 5.14 -3.70 -14.65
C MET A 54 5.85 -3.20 -15.92
N SER A 55 6.67 -4.05 -16.55
CA SER A 55 7.25 -3.73 -17.86
C SER A 55 6.17 -3.65 -18.95
N VAL A 56 6.38 -2.86 -19.99
CA VAL A 56 5.41 -2.67 -21.08
C VAL A 56 4.96 -4.01 -21.69
N LEU A 57 5.90 -4.92 -21.92
CA LEU A 57 5.61 -6.25 -22.45
C LEU A 57 4.77 -7.10 -21.49
N ARG A 58 5.09 -7.09 -20.18
CA ARG A 58 4.29 -7.82 -19.17
C ARG A 58 2.90 -7.21 -19.05
N THR A 59 2.78 -5.89 -19.07
CA THR A 59 1.47 -5.20 -19.04
C THR A 59 0.63 -5.54 -20.27
N ALA A 60 1.24 -5.60 -21.46
CA ALA A 60 0.53 -5.97 -22.69
C ALA A 60 0.00 -7.40 -22.62
N ILE A 61 0.83 -8.37 -22.20
CA ILE A 61 0.41 -9.76 -22.01
C ILE A 61 -0.69 -9.85 -20.94
N ALA A 62 -0.52 -9.19 -19.79
CA ALA A 62 -1.49 -9.22 -18.70
C ALA A 62 -2.86 -8.67 -19.12
N LYS A 63 -2.90 -7.68 -20.00
CA LYS A 63 -4.15 -7.13 -20.57
C LYS A 63 -4.86 -8.06 -21.54
N MET A 64 -4.14 -9.01 -22.14
CA MET A 64 -4.73 -10.00 -23.06
C MET A 64 -5.30 -11.22 -22.32
N LEU A 65 -4.91 -11.42 -21.06
CA LEU A 65 -5.42 -12.51 -20.24
C LEU A 65 -6.78 -12.14 -19.63
N PRO A 66 -7.70 -13.11 -19.45
CA PRO A 66 -8.88 -12.91 -18.63
C PRO A 66 -8.49 -12.42 -17.24
N ALA A 67 -9.38 -11.65 -16.60
CA ALA A 67 -9.18 -11.25 -15.21
C ALA A 67 -8.89 -12.47 -14.33
N GLY A 68 -7.79 -12.39 -13.57
CA GLY A 68 -7.41 -13.45 -12.64
C GLY A 68 -8.46 -13.62 -11.55
N SER A 69 -8.55 -14.82 -10.98
CA SER A 69 -9.31 -15.01 -9.74
C SER A 69 -8.68 -14.19 -8.61
N ARG A 70 -9.49 -13.82 -7.61
CA ARG A 70 -8.99 -13.11 -6.41
C ARG A 70 -7.76 -13.80 -5.82
N GLN A 71 -7.84 -15.12 -5.60
CA GLN A 71 -6.73 -15.91 -5.08
C GLN A 71 -5.45 -15.75 -5.92
N ARG A 72 -5.57 -15.81 -7.25
CA ARG A 72 -4.39 -15.66 -8.13
C ARG A 72 -3.79 -14.25 -8.05
N ASN A 73 -4.63 -13.23 -7.91
CA ASN A 73 -4.16 -11.85 -7.75
C ASN A 73 -3.49 -11.65 -6.39
N ASP A 74 -4.04 -12.23 -5.33
CA ASP A 74 -3.49 -12.23 -3.98
C ASP A 74 -2.12 -12.94 -3.94
N ASP A 75 -2.02 -14.13 -4.53
CA ASP A 75 -0.77 -14.89 -4.62
C ASP A 75 0.31 -14.11 -5.40
N TYR A 76 -0.06 -13.50 -6.52
CA TYR A 76 0.84 -12.66 -7.31
C TYR A 76 1.29 -11.43 -6.54
N TRP A 77 0.38 -10.77 -5.81
CA TRP A 77 0.71 -9.61 -5.00
C TRP A 77 1.69 -9.96 -3.89
N LEU A 78 1.46 -11.05 -3.16
CA LEU A 78 2.37 -11.53 -2.12
C LEU A 78 3.75 -11.87 -2.68
N MET A 79 3.81 -12.57 -3.83
CA MET A 79 5.05 -12.86 -4.52
C MET A 79 5.79 -11.57 -4.91
N ALA A 80 5.10 -10.62 -5.56
CA ALA A 80 5.71 -9.35 -5.97
C ALA A 80 6.18 -8.51 -4.78
N LEU A 81 5.41 -8.51 -3.68
CA LEU A 81 5.78 -7.85 -2.44
C LEU A 81 7.09 -8.43 -1.90
N ARG A 82 7.12 -9.74 -1.64
CA ARG A 82 8.24 -10.42 -1.01
C ARG A 82 9.48 -10.41 -1.90
N ASP A 83 9.33 -10.79 -3.17
CA ASP A 83 10.47 -11.10 -4.05
C ASP A 83 10.96 -9.87 -4.82
N THR A 84 10.27 -8.74 -4.72
CA THR A 84 10.69 -7.49 -5.37
C THR A 84 10.54 -6.31 -4.43
N GLN A 85 9.35 -6.05 -3.89
CA GLN A 85 9.12 -4.78 -3.23
C GLN A 85 9.90 -4.62 -1.93
N VAL A 86 10.01 -5.70 -1.15
CA VAL A 86 10.81 -5.74 0.07
C VAL A 86 12.29 -5.74 -0.26
N VAL A 87 12.72 -6.59 -1.19
CA VAL A 87 14.14 -6.74 -1.58
C VAL A 87 14.73 -5.45 -2.15
N THR A 88 13.97 -4.67 -2.92
CA THR A 88 14.47 -3.47 -3.59
C THR A 88 14.17 -2.17 -2.84
N ALA A 89 13.58 -2.23 -1.64
CA ALA A 89 13.32 -1.00 -0.87
C ALA A 89 14.66 -0.42 -0.39
N ALA A 90 14.91 0.87 -0.68
CA ALA A 90 16.10 1.54 -0.15
C ALA A 90 15.91 1.96 1.30
N ALA A 91 14.68 2.34 1.67
CA ALA A 91 14.28 2.62 3.04
C ALA A 91 12.75 2.53 3.18
N TYR A 92 12.31 2.47 4.43
CA TYR A 92 10.91 2.58 4.83
C TYR A 92 10.70 3.82 5.69
N GLY A 93 9.48 4.34 5.68
CA GLY A 93 9.05 5.41 6.57
C GLY A 93 7.66 5.12 7.13
N ILE A 94 7.44 5.55 8.37
CA ILE A 94 6.15 5.49 9.06
C ILE A 94 5.83 6.88 9.57
N ILE A 95 4.64 7.39 9.26
CA ILE A 95 4.16 8.65 9.82
C ILE A 95 3.53 8.34 11.18
N LEU A 96 4.06 8.98 12.22
CA LEU A 96 3.56 8.87 13.57
C LEU A 96 2.73 10.11 13.91
N VAL A 97 1.62 9.93 14.61
CA VAL A 97 0.69 10.98 15.02
C VAL A 97 0.23 10.76 16.47
N PRO A 98 -0.23 11.79 17.19
CA PRO A 98 -0.63 11.62 18.60
C PRO A 98 -1.78 10.62 18.81
N ASP A 99 -2.75 10.57 17.89
CA ASP A 99 -3.90 9.66 17.94
C ASP A 99 -4.31 9.29 16.51
N ALA A 100 -4.10 8.05 16.09
CA ALA A 100 -4.39 7.58 14.73
C ALA A 100 -5.91 7.45 14.45
N ALA A 101 -6.77 7.47 15.47
CA ALA A 101 -8.22 7.48 15.33
C ALA A 101 -8.78 8.89 15.15
N ALA A 102 -8.09 9.91 15.67
CA ALA A 102 -8.53 11.31 15.59
C ALA A 102 -8.48 11.85 14.15
N THR A 103 -9.57 12.49 13.72
CA THR A 103 -9.70 13.10 12.39
C THR A 103 -8.61 14.14 12.11
N GLU A 104 -8.27 14.96 13.09
CA GLU A 104 -7.24 15.99 12.95
C GLU A 104 -5.86 15.36 12.69
N SER A 105 -5.48 14.36 13.49
CA SER A 105 -4.25 13.61 13.30
C SER A 105 -4.17 12.96 11.92
N ARG A 106 -5.27 12.38 11.43
CA ARG A 106 -5.35 11.77 10.08
C ARG A 106 -5.13 12.81 8.98
N LEU A 107 -5.74 13.98 9.11
CA LEU A 107 -5.55 15.08 8.15
C LEU A 107 -4.11 15.61 8.17
N ILE A 108 -3.54 15.82 9.36
CA ILE A 108 -2.15 16.27 9.51
C ILE A 108 -1.19 15.23 8.95
N GLY A 109 -1.35 13.96 9.32
CA GLY A 109 -0.52 12.86 8.84
C GLY A 109 -0.58 12.68 7.32
N GLY A 110 -1.78 12.76 6.73
CA GLY A 110 -1.97 12.75 5.28
C GLY A 110 -1.30 13.93 4.57
N ARG A 111 -1.38 15.15 5.13
CA ARG A 111 -0.68 16.33 4.60
C ARG A 111 0.84 16.18 4.68
N THR A 112 1.35 15.62 5.77
CA THR A 112 2.77 15.35 5.94
C THR A 112 3.26 14.32 4.93
N LEU A 113 2.56 13.20 4.78
CA LEU A 113 2.87 12.19 3.76
C LEU A 113 2.87 12.80 2.35
N GLN A 114 1.88 13.62 2.01
CA GLN A 114 1.81 14.26 0.70
C GLN A 114 3.01 15.18 0.44
N ARG A 115 3.47 15.94 1.45
CA ARG A 115 4.67 16.78 1.33
C ARG A 115 5.93 15.94 1.13
N ILE A 116 6.07 14.84 1.87
CA ILE A 116 7.18 13.90 1.71
C ILE A 116 7.18 13.30 0.31
N HIS A 117 6.02 12.87 -0.19
CA HIS A 117 5.88 12.32 -1.53
C HIS A 117 6.31 13.35 -2.59
N LEU A 118 5.80 14.59 -2.52
CA LEU A 118 6.16 15.64 -3.48
C LEU A 118 7.66 15.97 -3.44
N ALA A 119 8.24 16.06 -2.25
CA ALA A 119 9.68 16.30 -2.09
C ALA A 119 10.52 15.13 -2.63
N ALA A 120 10.09 13.88 -2.40
CA ALA A 120 10.74 12.70 -2.96
C ALA A 120 10.72 12.75 -4.50
N THR A 121 9.55 13.01 -5.11
CA THR A 121 9.41 13.13 -6.56
C THR A 121 10.27 14.24 -7.16
N GLU A 122 10.31 15.42 -6.53
CA GLU A 122 11.15 16.55 -6.95
C GLU A 122 12.65 16.19 -6.95
N ASN A 123 13.05 15.29 -6.04
CA ASN A 123 14.44 14.82 -5.91
C ASN A 123 14.69 13.48 -6.64
N GLY A 124 13.77 13.02 -7.49
CA GLY A 124 13.95 11.79 -8.27
C GLY A 124 13.86 10.50 -7.45
N ILE A 125 13.29 10.56 -6.24
CA ILE A 125 13.06 9.42 -5.35
C ILE A 125 11.64 8.90 -5.58
N ALA A 126 11.51 7.63 -5.92
CA ALA A 126 10.23 6.95 -6.02
C ALA A 126 9.69 6.62 -4.61
N LEU A 127 8.39 6.81 -4.41
CA LEU A 127 7.69 6.49 -3.16
C LEU A 127 6.45 5.64 -3.43
N GLN A 128 6.25 4.58 -2.65
CA GLN A 128 5.07 3.75 -2.69
C GLN A 128 4.49 3.60 -1.27
N HIS A 129 3.20 3.88 -1.10
CA HIS A 129 2.50 3.59 0.16
C HIS A 129 2.42 2.07 0.38
N MET A 130 2.69 1.64 1.61
CA MET A 130 2.73 0.24 2.02
C MET A 130 2.11 0.10 3.41
N ASN A 131 0.79 0.09 3.44
CA ASN A 131 0.01 0.18 4.67
C ASN A 131 -0.43 -1.18 5.21
N GLN A 132 0.03 -2.29 4.64
CA GLN A 132 -0.45 -3.63 5.00
C GLN A 132 -0.29 -3.90 6.49
N LEU A 133 0.84 -3.47 7.09
CA LEU A 133 1.09 -3.62 8.51
C LEU A 133 0.16 -2.76 9.38
N THR A 134 -0.05 -1.48 9.03
CA THR A 134 -0.95 -0.58 9.76
C THR A 134 -2.42 -0.98 9.58
N GLU A 135 -2.83 -1.39 8.38
CA GLU A 135 -4.16 -1.93 8.09
C GLU A 135 -4.45 -3.20 8.87
N ARG A 136 -3.44 -4.05 9.09
CA ARG A 136 -3.60 -5.25 9.93
C ARG A 136 -3.74 -4.90 11.41
N ALA A 137 -2.99 -3.93 11.91
CA ALA A 137 -3.16 -3.45 13.28
C ALA A 137 -4.54 -2.81 13.50
N ASP A 138 -5.02 -1.98 12.55
CA ASP A 138 -6.37 -1.42 12.59
C ASP A 138 -7.45 -2.52 12.56
N ARG A 139 -7.24 -3.56 11.76
CA ARG A 139 -8.17 -4.70 11.67
C ARG A 139 -8.20 -5.52 12.96
N GLU A 140 -7.08 -5.66 13.66
CA GLU A 140 -7.03 -6.30 14.98
C GLU A 140 -7.88 -5.52 16.00
N LEU A 141 -7.75 -4.19 16.03
CA LEU A 141 -8.56 -3.33 16.91
C LEU A 141 -10.05 -3.39 16.54
N GLN A 142 -10.37 -3.29 15.24
CA GLN A 142 -11.74 -3.31 14.73
C GLN A 142 -12.52 -4.56 15.17
N LEU A 143 -11.84 -5.71 15.18
CA LEU A 143 -12.44 -7.01 15.46
C LEU A 143 -12.17 -7.53 16.88
N GLY A 144 -11.37 -6.81 17.69
CA GLY A 144 -10.95 -7.28 19.01
C GLY A 144 -10.07 -8.54 18.97
N LEU A 145 -9.23 -8.67 17.94
CA LEU A 145 -8.27 -9.78 17.81
C LEU A 145 -7.05 -9.57 18.71
N ALA A 146 -6.24 -10.63 18.87
CA ALA A 146 -4.95 -10.51 19.52
C ALA A 146 -4.06 -9.50 18.76
N PRO A 147 -3.42 -8.53 19.44
CA PRO A 147 -2.71 -7.41 18.80
C PRO A 147 -1.31 -7.83 18.31
N THR A 148 -1.24 -8.74 17.35
CA THR A 148 0.03 -9.27 16.82
C THR A 148 0.78 -8.21 16.03
N PHE A 149 0.11 -7.60 15.06
CA PHE A 149 0.68 -6.56 14.21
C PHE A 149 0.74 -5.20 14.92
N GLY A 150 -0.23 -4.92 15.79
CA GLY A 150 -0.19 -3.74 16.68
C GLY A 150 1.06 -3.72 17.57
N ASN A 151 1.32 -4.82 18.30
CA ASN A 151 2.52 -4.93 19.13
C ASN A 151 3.81 -4.88 18.32
N ALA A 152 3.84 -5.47 17.12
CA ALA A 152 5.00 -5.43 16.25
C ALA A 152 5.32 -4.00 15.77
N LEU A 153 4.30 -3.22 15.42
CA LEU A 153 4.43 -1.80 15.09
C LEU A 153 4.94 -0.98 16.27
N GLU A 154 4.37 -1.16 17.46
CA GLU A 154 4.78 -0.45 18.67
C GLU A 154 6.28 -0.68 18.96
N GLN A 155 6.73 -1.93 18.82
CA GLN A 155 8.15 -2.28 18.98
C GLN A 155 9.05 -1.66 17.90
N LEU A 156 8.58 -1.53 16.66
CA LEU A 156 9.33 -0.88 15.58
C LEU A 156 9.49 0.63 15.79
N VAL A 157 8.47 1.29 16.32
CA VAL A 157 8.46 2.76 16.50
C VAL A 157 8.97 3.20 17.87
N GLY A 158 9.34 2.26 18.75
CA GLY A 158 9.97 2.54 20.04
C GLY A 158 9.00 2.80 21.20
N GLY A 159 7.70 2.56 21.04
CA GLY A 159 6.72 2.65 22.13
C GLY A 159 6.43 4.07 22.65
N ASP A 160 6.72 5.10 21.86
CA ASP A 160 6.46 6.50 22.23
C ASP A 160 4.95 6.83 22.25
N ALA A 161 4.61 7.99 22.81
CA ALA A 161 3.23 8.52 22.84
C ALA A 161 2.60 8.77 21.45
N LEU A 162 3.31 8.50 20.36
CA LEU A 162 2.84 8.66 18.99
C LEU A 162 2.46 7.31 18.39
N GLN A 163 1.34 7.27 17.69
CA GLN A 163 0.76 6.10 17.05
C GLN A 163 1.10 6.07 15.55
N PRO A 164 1.41 4.89 14.98
CA PRO A 164 1.63 4.74 13.55
C PRO A 164 0.32 4.94 12.77
N LEU A 165 0.37 5.78 11.73
CA LEU A 165 -0.81 6.08 10.90
C LEU A 165 -0.72 5.45 9.50
N VAL A 166 0.39 5.70 8.82
CA VAL A 166 0.57 5.33 7.40
C VAL A 166 2.05 5.08 7.14
N ALA A 167 2.35 4.14 6.25
CA ALA A 167 3.71 3.76 5.95
C ALA A 167 3.98 3.73 4.45
N PHE A 168 5.26 3.82 4.10
CA PHE A 168 5.71 3.87 2.73
C PHE A 168 7.12 3.31 2.59
N ARG A 169 7.47 2.93 1.38
CA ARG A 169 8.86 2.67 0.99
C ARG A 169 9.34 3.73 0.02
N VAL A 170 10.66 3.93 -0.01
CA VAL A 170 11.34 4.78 -0.97
C VAL A 170 12.49 4.05 -1.66
N GLY A 171 12.88 4.55 -2.83
CA GLY A 171 14.05 4.09 -3.56
C GLY A 171 14.17 4.76 -4.92
N TYR A 172 15.01 4.19 -5.78
CA TYR A 172 15.16 4.64 -7.16
C TYR A 172 14.47 3.65 -8.09
N ALA A 173 13.59 4.15 -8.95
CA ALA A 173 12.89 3.32 -9.91
C ALA A 173 13.68 3.21 -11.21
N ASP A 174 13.87 1.98 -11.70
CA ASP A 174 14.49 1.74 -13.02
C ASP A 174 13.58 2.15 -14.18
N ARG A 175 12.30 2.40 -13.90
CA ARG A 175 11.24 2.61 -14.88
C ARG A 175 10.21 3.61 -14.38
N GLU A 176 9.73 4.45 -15.28
CA GLU A 176 8.62 5.36 -15.02
C GLU A 176 7.29 4.59 -14.95
N ALA A 177 6.47 4.88 -13.95
CA ALA A 177 5.13 4.35 -13.82
C ALA A 177 4.12 5.21 -14.60
N ARG A 178 3.11 4.58 -15.22
CA ARG A 178 2.06 5.32 -15.92
C ARG A 178 1.08 5.95 -14.91
N PRO A 179 0.52 7.13 -15.21
CA PRO A 179 -0.53 7.72 -14.38
C PRO A 179 -1.73 6.78 -14.21
N SER A 180 -2.25 6.69 -12.99
CA SER A 180 -3.52 6.03 -12.70
C SER A 180 -4.71 6.93 -13.09
N PRO A 181 -5.88 6.34 -13.43
CA PRO A 181 -7.07 7.13 -13.77
C PRO A 181 -7.52 8.02 -12.61
N ARG A 182 -8.16 9.15 -12.93
CA ARG A 182 -8.75 10.08 -11.96
C ARG A 182 -10.14 10.51 -12.42
N ARG A 183 -11.07 10.63 -11.46
CA ARG A 183 -12.40 11.21 -11.67
C ARG A 183 -12.27 12.65 -12.16
N ALA A 184 -13.26 13.12 -12.93
CA ALA A 184 -13.22 14.49 -13.41
C ALA A 184 -13.55 15.46 -12.27
N LEU A 185 -13.07 16.70 -12.39
CA LEU A 185 -13.27 17.72 -11.35
C LEU A 185 -14.75 17.94 -10.99
N ARG A 186 -15.62 17.95 -12.01
CA ARG A 186 -17.08 18.08 -11.85
C ARG A 186 -17.73 16.94 -11.08
N ASP A 187 -17.06 15.80 -10.94
CA ASP A 187 -17.58 14.64 -10.23
C ASP A 187 -17.24 14.72 -8.72
N VAL A 188 -16.37 15.65 -8.30
CA VAL A 188 -15.82 15.71 -6.93
C VAL A 188 -15.92 17.08 -6.26
N LEU A 189 -16.05 18.18 -7.02
CA LEU A 189 -16.40 19.48 -6.46
C LEU A 189 -17.92 19.59 -6.33
N ILE A 190 -18.41 19.81 -5.11
CA ILE A 190 -19.83 20.01 -4.75
C ILE A 190 -20.00 21.45 -4.27
#